data_AF-A0A7J0GIW1-F1
#
_entry.id   AF-A0A7J0GIW1-F1
#
_cell.length_a   1.000
_cell.length_b   1.000
_cell.length_c   1.000
_cell.angle_alpha   90.00
_cell.angle_beta   90.00
_cell.angle_gamma   90.00
#
_symmetry.space_group_name_H-M   'P 1'
#
loop_
_entity.id
_entity.type
_entity.pdbx_description
1 polymer ?
#
loop_
_entity_poly.entity_id
_entity_poly.type
_entity_poly.pdbx_seq_one_letter_code
_entity_poly.pdbx_strand_id
1 'polypeptide(L)'
;MAAAATMVSSAGGLLAMLNESHPSLKLHALSNLNAFVDYFWPEISTSVPIIESLYEDEEFDQRQLAALLVSKVIYLLSTVPSCG
;
A
#
# COMPACT_ATOMS: atom_id res chain seq x y z
N MET A 1 -28.44 -4.65 -10.48
CA MET A 1 -27.43 -3.85 -9.75
C MET A 1 -26.32 -4.81 -9.34
N ALA A 2 -25.36 -5.06 -10.21
CA ALA A 2 -24.28 -6.01 -9.96
C ALA A 2 -23.21 -5.29 -9.14
N ALA A 3 -23.12 -5.64 -7.85
CA ALA A 3 -21.94 -5.33 -7.05
C ALA A 3 -20.79 -6.14 -7.65
N ALA A 4 -19.91 -5.49 -8.39
CA ALA A 4 -18.62 -6.06 -8.77
C ALA A 4 -17.86 -6.25 -7.46
N ALA A 5 -17.90 -7.48 -6.92
CA ALA A 5 -16.93 -7.93 -5.95
C ALA A 5 -15.57 -7.80 -6.63
N THR A 6 -14.84 -6.73 -6.32
CA THR A 6 -13.47 -6.53 -6.76
C THR A 6 -12.65 -7.66 -6.14
N MET A 7 -12.53 -8.78 -6.86
CA MET A 7 -11.44 -9.70 -6.62
C MET A 7 -10.18 -8.90 -6.94
N VAL A 8 -9.59 -8.29 -5.91
CA VAL A 8 -8.31 -7.63 -6.01
C VAL A 8 -7.30 -8.75 -6.18
N SER A 9 -7.08 -9.17 -7.43
CA SER A 9 -6.06 -10.17 -7.76
C SER A 9 -4.64 -9.61 -7.65
N SER A 10 -4.49 -8.28 -7.49
CA SER A 10 -3.21 -7.57 -7.40
C SER A 10 -3.34 -6.25 -6.65
N ALA A 11 -2.28 -5.83 -5.96
CA ALA A 11 -2.22 -4.52 -5.30
C ALA A 11 -2.20 -3.34 -6.28
N GLY A 12 -1.87 -3.57 -7.56
CA GLY A 12 -1.81 -2.54 -8.60
C GLY A 12 -3.01 -1.59 -8.65
N GLY A 13 -4.23 -2.07 -8.41
CA GLY A 13 -5.43 -1.22 -8.36
C GLY A 13 -5.42 -0.22 -7.20
N LEU A 14 -4.99 -0.66 -6.02
CA LEU A 14 -4.86 0.20 -4.84
C LEU A 14 -3.66 1.15 -4.98
N LEU A 15 -2.56 0.67 -5.56
CA LEU A 15 -1.38 1.50 -5.86
C LEU A 15 -1.72 2.62 -6.85
N ALA A 16 -2.56 2.35 -7.87
CA ALA A 16 -3.05 3.39 -8.76
C ALA A 16 -3.89 4.46 -8.02
N MET A 17 -4.69 4.05 -7.05
CA MET A 17 -5.47 4.97 -6.22
C MET A 17 -4.60 5.82 -5.26
N LEU A 18 -3.44 5.31 -4.84
CA LEU A 18 -2.46 6.09 -4.08
C LEU A 18 -1.81 7.20 -4.92
N ASN A 19 -1.68 6.99 -6.23
CA ASN A 19 -1.13 7.97 -7.15
C ASN A 19 -2.14 9.08 -7.52
N GLU A 20 -3.41 8.93 -7.16
CA GLU A 20 -4.41 9.96 -7.42
C GLU A 20 -4.30 11.16 -6.49
N SER A 21 -4.80 12.32 -6.96
CA SER A 21 -4.69 13.59 -6.23
C SER A 21 -5.61 13.66 -5.00
N HIS A 22 -6.61 12.79 -4.89
CA HIS A 22 -7.61 12.86 -3.83
C HIS A 22 -7.15 12.20 -2.52
N PRO A 23 -7.08 12.94 -1.38
CA PRO A 23 -6.60 12.40 -0.10
C PRO A 23 -7.48 11.28 0.45
N SER A 24 -8.80 11.33 0.19
CA SER A 24 -9.73 10.27 0.60
C SER A 24 -9.49 8.95 -0.14
N LEU A 25 -9.10 9.01 -1.42
CA LEU A 25 -8.75 7.82 -2.21
C LEU A 25 -7.42 7.23 -1.74
N LYS A 26 -6.41 8.09 -1.53
CA LYS A 26 -5.12 7.71 -0.94
C LYS A 26 -5.31 6.99 0.38
N LEU A 27 -6.11 7.54 1.30
CA LEU A 27 -6.41 6.92 2.60
C LEU A 27 -7.06 5.54 2.44
N HIS A 28 -8.08 5.45 1.60
CA HIS A 28 -8.76 4.18 1.35
C HIS A 28 -7.81 3.13 0.80
N ALA A 29 -6.98 3.51 -0.18
CA ALA A 29 -5.98 2.64 -0.76
C ALA A 29 -4.94 2.19 0.28
N LEU A 30 -4.42 3.13 1.07
CA LEU A 30 -3.38 2.86 2.05
C LEU A 30 -3.86 1.94 3.19
N SER A 31 -5.09 2.14 3.66
CA SER A 31 -5.72 1.28 4.66
C SER A 31 -5.93 -0.15 4.15
N ASN A 32 -6.40 -0.30 2.90
CA ASN A 32 -6.55 -1.62 2.28
C ASN A 32 -5.19 -2.29 2.05
N LEU A 33 -4.20 -1.55 1.53
CA LEU A 33 -2.85 -2.09 1.33
C LEU A 33 -2.23 -2.54 2.65
N ASN A 34 -2.47 -1.82 3.75
CA ASN A 34 -2.00 -2.24 5.06
C ASN A 34 -2.65 -3.56 5.52
N ALA A 35 -3.94 -3.76 5.23
CA ALA A 35 -4.65 -5.00 5.56
C ALA A 35 -4.17 -6.20 4.73
N PHE A 36 -3.79 -5.98 3.48
CA PHE A 36 -3.33 -7.02 2.56
C PHE A 36 -1.81 -7.04 2.34
N VAL A 37 -1.04 -6.33 3.18
CA VAL A 37 0.40 -6.19 3.02
C VAL A 37 1.10 -7.54 3.06
N ASP A 38 0.62 -8.50 3.84
CA ASP A 38 1.23 -9.84 3.92
C ASP A 38 1.10 -10.64 2.60
N TYR A 39 0.11 -10.32 1.77
CA TYR A 39 -0.12 -10.96 0.47
C TYR A 39 0.54 -10.19 -0.67
N PHE A 40 0.47 -8.85 -0.63
CA PHE A 40 0.95 -7.99 -1.70
C PHE A 40 2.24 -7.24 -1.37
N TRP A 41 2.99 -7.63 -0.32
CA TRP A 41 4.29 -7.04 -0.01
C TRP A 41 5.25 -6.98 -1.20
N PRO A 42 5.33 -7.95 -2.16
CA PRO A 42 6.26 -7.81 -3.27
C PRO A 42 5.83 -6.68 -4.21
N GLU A 43 4.54 -6.51 -4.49
CA GLU A 43 4.05 -5.39 -5.31
C GLU A 43 4.22 -4.05 -4.57
N ILE A 44 3.86 -4.01 -3.29
CA ILE A 44 3.98 -2.82 -2.46
C ILE A 44 5.44 -2.39 -2.33
N SER A 45 6.38 -3.34 -2.23
CA SER A 45 7.82 -3.05 -2.13
C SER A 45 8.33 -2.22 -3.30
N THR A 46 7.82 -2.47 -4.51
CA THR A 46 8.16 -1.69 -5.71
C THR A 46 7.60 -0.27 -5.66
N SER A 47 6.56 -0.05 -4.85
CA SER A 47 5.81 1.20 -4.72
C SER A 47 6.02 1.89 -3.36
N VAL A 48 6.96 1.41 -2.54
CA VAL A 48 7.42 2.08 -1.31
C VAL A 48 7.72 3.57 -1.52
N PRO A 49 8.43 4.01 -2.58
CA PRO A 49 8.70 5.44 -2.76
C PRO A 49 7.44 6.30 -2.87
N ILE A 50 6.33 5.75 -3.41
CA ILE A 50 5.05 6.46 -3.48
C ILE A 50 4.48 6.68 -2.07
N ILE A 51 4.64 5.67 -1.21
CA ILE A 51 4.18 5.71 0.18
C ILE A 51 5.07 6.64 1.02
N GLU A 52 6.37 6.70 0.75
CA GLU A 52 7.28 7.67 1.37
C GLU A 52 6.90 9.10 1.01
N SER A 53 6.59 9.39 -0.27
CA SER A 53 6.10 10.72 -0.66
C SER A 53 4.79 11.10 0.05
N LEU A 54 3.92 10.13 0.36
CA LEU A 54 2.72 10.36 1.15
C LEU A 54 3.00 10.56 2.65
N TYR A 55 4.09 9.97 3.15
CA TYR A 55 4.58 10.23 4.50
C TYR A 55 5.17 11.63 4.64
N GLU A 56 5.83 12.13 3.59
CA GLU A 56 6.37 13.50 3.52
C GLU A 56 5.28 14.56 3.34
N ASP A 57 4.11 14.17 2.82
CA ASP A 57 2.96 15.05 2.61
C ASP A 57 2.34 15.48 3.95
N GLU A 58 2.61 16.73 4.37
CA GLU A 58 2.12 17.26 5.65
C GLU A 58 0.60 17.43 5.70
N GLU A 59 -0.06 17.55 4.54
CA GLU A 59 -1.52 17.64 4.43
C GLU A 59 -2.20 16.28 4.63
N PHE A 60 -1.42 15.19 4.62
CA PHE A 60 -1.95 13.87 4.85
C PHE A 60 -1.98 13.54 6.36
N ASP A 61 -3.18 13.39 6.92
CA ASP A 61 -3.35 13.01 8.33
C ASP A 61 -2.87 11.58 8.63
N GLN A 62 -2.78 10.71 7.62
CA GLN A 62 -2.53 9.27 7.80
C GLN A 62 -1.07 8.89 7.50
N ARG A 63 -0.13 9.84 7.63
CA ARG A 63 1.32 9.62 7.51
C ARG A 63 1.83 8.44 8.35
N GLN A 64 1.33 8.30 9.58
CA GLN A 64 1.74 7.19 10.45
C GLN A 64 1.39 5.80 9.88
N LEU A 65 0.27 5.70 9.17
CA LEU A 65 -0.14 4.47 8.50
C LEU A 65 0.79 4.16 7.31
N ALA A 66 1.23 5.19 6.58
CA ALA A 66 2.21 5.06 5.50
C ALA A 66 3.54 4.51 6.02
N ALA A 67 4.07 5.12 7.09
CA ALA A 67 5.32 4.69 7.73
C ALA A 67 5.24 3.26 8.30
N LEU A 68 4.11 2.89 8.89
CA LEU A 68 3.87 1.54 9.42
C LEU A 68 3.89 0.49 8.30
N LEU A 69 3.23 0.81 7.18
CA LEU A 69 3.17 -0.06 6.02
C LEU A 69 4.56 -0.27 5.40
N VAL A 70 5.35 0.79 5.21
CA VAL A 70 6.75 0.70 4.74
C VAL A 70 7.59 -0.19 5.67
N SER A 71 7.50 0.04 6.98
CA SER A 71 8.24 -0.75 7.98
C SER A 71 7.89 -2.24 7.90
N LYS A 72 6.61 -2.58 7.72
CA LYS A 72 6.13 -3.96 7.60
C LYS A 72 6.62 -4.62 6.31
N VAL A 73 6.61 -3.90 5.19
CA VAL A 73 7.11 -4.41 3.90
C VAL A 73 8.61 -4.68 3.93
N ILE A 74 9.41 -3.77 4.48
CA ILE A 74 10.87 -3.95 4.61
C ILE A 74 11.20 -5.13 5.55
N TYR A 75 10.43 -5.29 6.62
CA TYR A 75 10.54 -6.46 7.48
C TYR A 75 10.23 -7.76 6.72
N LEU A 76 9.13 -7.80 5.96
CA LEU A 76 8.72 -8.92 5.12
C LEU A 76 9.81 -9.28 4.09
N LEU A 77 10.34 -8.29 3.36
CA LEU A 77 11.45 -8.45 2.42
C LEU A 77 12.68 -9.13 3.04
N SER A 78 13.01 -8.77 4.27
CA SER A 78 14.17 -9.33 4.97
C SER A 78 13.92 -10.72 5.54
N THR A 79 12.66 -11.07 5.82
CA THR A 79 12.31 -12.39 6.36
C THR A 79 11.97 -13.44 5.30
N VAL A 80 11.72 -13.05 4.04
CA VAL A 80 11.39 -14.02 2.99
C VAL A 80 12.63 -14.90 2.75
N PRO A 81 12.59 -16.20 3.11
CA PRO A 81 13.67 -17.09 2.77
C PRO A 81 13.63 -17.23 1.25
N SER A 82 14.65 -16.72 0.57
CA SER A 82 14.95 -17.06 -0.80
C SER A 82 15.11 -18.59 -0.85
N CYS A 83 14.03 -19.29 -1.24
CA CYS A 83 14.10 -20.71 -1.55
C CYS A 83 15.08 -20.87 -2.71
N GLY A 84 16.27 -21.39 -2.38
CA GLY A 84 17.16 -22.03 -3.34
C GLY A 84 16.64 -23.38 -3.76
#